data_AF-A0A255Z7N5-F1
#
_entry.id   AF-A0A255Z7N5-F1
#
_cell.length_a   1.000
_cell.length_b   1.000
_cell.length_c   1.000
_cell.angle_alpha   90.00
_cell.angle_beta   90.00
_cell.angle_gamma   90.00
#
_symmetry.space_group_name_H-M   'P 1'
#
loop_
_entity.id
_entity.type
_entity.pdbx_description
1 polymer ?
#
loop_
_entity_poly.entity_id
_entity_poly.type
_entity_poly.pdbx_seq_one_letter_code
_entity_poly.pdbx_strand_id
1 'polypeptide(L)' 'MLALIARETARILADKGEAVAPVTADTAFLDGPLPFDSLDLATLIVALEGVTGKDPFRQGFRQFTTAGELAALYAAG' A
#
# COMPACT_ATOMS: atom_id res chain seq x y z
N MET A 1 -1.59 -10.99 1.56
CA MET A 1 -1.26 -9.58 1.84
C MET A 1 -1.10 -8.77 0.57
N LEU A 2 -0.19 -9.13 -0.34
CA LEU A 2 -0.01 -8.40 -1.61
C LEU A 2 -1.30 -8.22 -2.43
N ALA A 3 -2.15 -9.25 -2.51
CA ALA A 3 -3.45 -9.14 -3.19
C ALA A 3 -4.41 -8.14 -2.55
N LEU A 4 -4.35 -7.97 -1.22
CA LEU A 4 -5.15 -6.98 -0.50
C LEU A 4 -4.61 -5.57 -0.76
N ILE A 5 -3.29 -5.41 -0.68
CA ILE A 5 -2.61 -4.15 -1.04
C ILE A 5 -2.99 -3.75 -2.47
N ALA A 6 -2.86 -4.65 -3.44
CA ALA A 6 -3.22 -4.38 -4.83
C ALA A 6 -4.69 -3.95 -4.99
N ARG A 7 -5.61 -4.59 -4.24
CA ARG A 7 -7.03 -4.24 -4.25
C ARG A 7 -7.28 -2.84 -3.69
N GLU A 8 -6.70 -2.49 -2.55
CA GLU A 8 -6.87 -1.17 -1.95
C GLU A 8 -6.17 -0.08 -2.77
N THR A 9 -4.99 -0.36 -3.34
CA THR A 9 -4.32 0.52 -4.30
C THR A 9 -5.22 0.79 -5.50
N ALA A 10 -5.80 -0.25 -6.11
CA ALA A 10 -6.71 -0.11 -7.24
C ALA A 10 -7.95 0.73 -6.89
N ARG A 11 -8.47 0.57 -5.67
CA ARG A 11 -9.59 1.36 -5.17
C ARG A 11 -9.23 2.85 -5.04
N ILE A 12 -8.09 3.17 -4.42
CA ILE A 12 -7.61 4.55 -4.28
C ILE A 12 -7.41 5.20 -5.66
N LEU A 13 -6.81 4.47 -6.61
CA LEU A 13 -6.66 4.94 -8.00
C LEU A 13 -8.01 5.18 -8.68
N ALA A 14 -8.95 4.25 -8.53
CA ALA A 14 -10.29 4.39 -9.11
C ALA A 14 -11.06 5.58 -8.52
N ASP A 15 -10.95 5.81 -7.20
CA ASP A 15 -11.58 6.95 -6.52
C ASP A 15 -10.99 8.29 -7.00
N LYS A 16 -9.72 8.31 -7.43
CA LYS A 16 -9.07 9.45 -8.08
C LYS A 16 -9.41 9.61 -9.57
N GLY A 17 -10.03 8.59 -10.19
CA GLY A 17 -10.24 8.54 -11.64
C GLY A 17 -8.99 8.18 -12.45
N GLU A 18 -7.97 7.65 -11.78
CA GLU A 18 -6.71 7.20 -12.41
C GLU A 18 -6.84 5.79 -12.99
N ALA A 19 -5.99 5.48 -13.97
CA ALA A 19 -5.95 4.15 -14.56
C ALA A 19 -5.44 3.14 -13.53
N VAL A 20 -6.25 2.10 -13.26
CA VAL A 20 -5.85 1.00 -12.38
C VAL A 20 -4.73 0.22 -13.04
N ALA A 21 -3.54 0.27 -12.44
CA ALA A 21 -2.39 -0.51 -12.86
C ALA A 21 -2.24 -1.79 -12.00
N PRO A 22 -1.74 -2.90 -12.57
CA PRO A 22 -1.45 -4.10 -11.80
C PRO A 22 -0.30 -3.83 -10.82
N VAL A 23 -0.55 -4.05 -9.53
CA VAL A 23 0.45 -3.95 -8.47
C VAL A 23 1.12 -5.30 -8.26
N THR A 24 2.43 -5.35 -8.46
CA THR A 24 3.30 -6.49 -8.17
C THR A 24 4.15 -6.23 -6.92
N ALA A 25 4.87 -7.24 -6.43
CA ALA A 25 5.76 -7.09 -5.28
C ALA A 25 6.86 -6.03 -5.51
N ASP A 26 7.34 -5.89 -6.75
CA ASP A 26 8.40 -4.95 -7.12
C ASP A 26 7.86 -3.55 -7.45
N THR A 27 6.54 -3.34 -7.38
CA THR A 27 5.92 -2.06 -7.68
C THR A 27 6.22 -1.06 -6.57
N ALA A 28 6.93 0.01 -6.91
CA ALA A 28 7.16 1.14 -6.02
C ALA A 28 5.90 2.00 -5.88
N PHE A 29 5.59 2.41 -4.64
CA PHE A 29 4.46 3.30 -4.37
C PHE A 29 4.79 4.75 -4.71
N LEU A 30 5.85 5.28 -4.10
CA LEU A 30 6.32 6.64 -4.33
C LEU A 30 7.41 6.62 -5.41
N ASP A 31 7.45 7.67 -6.24
CA ASP A 31 8.43 7.85 -7.32
C ASP A 31 8.47 6.68 -8.33
N GLY A 32 7.40 5.89 -8.37
CA GLY A 32 7.26 4.70 -9.20
C GLY A 32 6.32 4.88 -10.38
N PRO A 33 5.89 3.77 -11.02
CA PRO A 33 4.91 3.81 -12.11
C PRO A 33 3.48 4.12 -11.63
N LEU A 34 3.23 4.11 -10.31
CA LEU A 34 1.95 4.44 -9.72
C LEU A 34 1.84 5.96 -9.49
N PRO A 35 0.69 6.59 -9.80
CA PRO A 35 0.43 7.99 -9.48
C PRO A 35 0.05 8.15 -8.00
N PHE A 36 0.91 7.62 -7.11
CA PHE A 36 0.76 7.64 -5.67
C PHE A 36 1.58 8.78 -5.08
N ASP A 37 0.95 9.55 -4.21
CA ASP A 37 1.62 10.53 -3.35
C ASP A 37 1.66 10.05 -1.90
N SER A 38 2.25 10.88 -1.01
CA SER A 38 2.33 10.56 0.41
C SER A 38 0.96 10.45 1.10
N LEU A 39 -0.06 11.14 0.60
CA LEU A 39 -1.42 11.10 1.14
C LEU A 39 -2.14 9.82 0.73
N ASP A 40 -1.97 9.39 -0.52
CA ASP A 40 -2.48 8.10 -1.00
C ASP A 40 -1.86 6.94 -0.22
N LEU A 41 -0.55 7.03 0.06
CA LEU A 41 0.13 6.03 0.86
C LEU A 41 -0.42 5.97 2.29
N ALA A 42 -0.63 7.12 2.93
CA ALA A 42 -1.25 7.18 4.25
C ALA A 42 -2.68 6.59 4.22
N THR A 43 -3.46 6.91 3.18
CA THR A 43 -4.81 6.38 2.97
C THR A 43 -4.80 4.86 2.83
N LEU A 44 -3.86 4.32 2.06
CA LEU A 44 -3.66 2.88 1.90
C LEU A 44 -3.36 2.19 3.24
N ILE A 45 -2.44 2.74 4.02
CA ILE A 45 -2.07 2.18 5.34
C ILE A 45 -3.30 2.14 6.26
N VAL A 46 -4.08 3.23 6.33
CA VAL A 46 -5.30 3.30 7.14
C VAL A 46 -6.36 2.30 6.64
N ALA A 47 -6.54 2.15 5.33
CA ALA A 47 -7.46 1.18 4.76
C ALA A 47 -7.04 -0.27 5.10
N LEU A 48 -5.75 -0.58 5.00
CA LEU A 48 -5.20 -1.89 5.36
C LEU A 48 -5.34 -2.16 6.85
N GLU A 49 -5.11 -1.18 7.73
CA GLU A 49 -5.37 -1.30 9.16
C GLU A 49 -6.85 -1.55 9.43
N GLY A 50 -7.75 -0.84 8.77
CA GLY A 50 -9.20 -1.04 8.90
C GLY A 50 -9.67 -2.43 8.51
N VAL A 51 -9.05 -3.03 7.48
CA VAL A 51 -9.39 -4.39 7.01
C VAL A 51 -8.72 -5.48 7.84
N THR A 52 -7.46 -5.28 8.24
CA THR A 52 -6.65 -6.32 8.89
C THR A 52 -6.65 -6.24 10.41
N GLY A 53 -7.00 -5.08 10.97
CA GLY A 53 -6.84 -4.76 12.40
C GLY A 53 -5.38 -4.67 12.84
N LYS A 54 -4.42 -4.66 11.90
CA LYS A 54 -2.98 -4.65 12.17
C LYS A 54 -2.36 -3.33 11.74
N ASP A 55 -1.49 -2.81 12.60
CA ASP A 55 -0.61 -1.69 12.30
C ASP A 55 0.85 -2.13 12.49
N PRO A 56 1.59 -2.45 11.41
CA PRO A 56 2.99 -2.86 11.50
C PRO A 56 3.95 -1.71 11.85
N PHE A 57 3.47 -0.45 11.82
CA PHE A 57 4.23 0.75 12.15
C PHE A 57 4.05 1.19 13.61
N ARG A 58 3.12 0.58 14.34
CA ARG A 58 2.83 0.88 15.75
C ARG A 58 4.03 0.75 16.70
N GLN A 59 4.98 -0.14 16.35
CA GLN A 59 6.22 -0.36 17.12
C GLN A 59 7.41 0.47 16.62
N GLY A 60 7.22 1.31 15.61
CA GLY A 60 8.26 2.11 14.97
C GLY A 60 8.08 2.12 13.46
N PHE A 61 8.26 3.30 12.86
CA PHE A 61 8.15 3.45 11.41
C PHE A 61 9.25 2.65 10.72
N ARG A 62 8.86 1.67 9.89
CA ARG A 62 9.76 0.91 9.03
C ARG A 62 9.66 1.47 7.62
N GLN A 63 10.80 1.87 7.05
CA GLN A 63 10.82 2.34 5.67
C GLN A 63 10.51 1.18 4.72
N PHE A 64 9.72 1.47 3.70
CA PHE A 64 9.41 0.59 2.59
C PHE A 64 9.22 1.42 1.33
N THR A 65 9.57 0.85 0.20
CA THR A 65 9.49 1.47 -1.13
C THR A 65 8.45 0.74 -1.98
N THR A 66 8.38 -0.58 -1.87
CA THR A 66 7.57 -1.43 -2.75
C THR A 66 6.38 -2.09 -2.04
N ALA A 67 5.41 -2.53 -2.82
CA ALA A 67 4.25 -3.29 -2.32
C ALA A 67 4.65 -4.63 -1.69
N GLY A 68 5.73 -5.25 -2.15
CA GLY A 68 6.28 -6.47 -1.56
C GLY A 68 6.86 -6.23 -0.17
N GLU A 69 7.60 -5.14 0.01
CA GLU A 69 8.14 -4.76 1.31
C GLU A 69 7.02 -4.44 2.30
N LEU A 70 6.01 -3.68 1.88
CA LEU A 70 4.82 -3.42 2.70
C LEU A 70 4.11 -4.73 3.07
N ALA A 71 3.95 -5.65 2.11
CA ALA A 71 3.32 -6.94 2.38
C ALA A 71 4.10 -7.77 3.41
N ALA A 72 5.43 -7.72 3.36
CA ALA A 72 6.29 -8.38 4.34
C ALA A 72 6.16 -7.75 5.73
N LEU A 73 6.05 -6.41 5.83
CA LEU A 73 5.82 -5.71 7.11
C LEU A 73 4.53 -6.18 7.79
N TYR A 74 3.44 -6.27 7.04
CA TYR A 74 2.15 -6.77 7.56
C TYR A 74 2.14 -8.29 7.84
N ALA A 75 3.02 -9.06 7.21
CA ALA A 75 3.16 -10.49 7.48
C ALA A 75 4.01 -10.78 8.73
N ALA A 76 4.93 -9.87 9.07
CA ALA A 76 5.83 -9.99 10.21
C ALA A 76 5.23 -9.50 11.55
N GLY A 77 4.11 -8.75 11.50
CA GLY A 77 3.34 -8.30 12.68
C GLY A 77 2.03 -9.07 12.82
#